data_AF-A0A3G8H4D8-F1
#
_entry.id   AF-A0A3G8H4D8-F1
#
_cell.length_a   1.000
_cell.length_b   1.000
_cell.length_c   1.000
_cell.angle_alpha   90.00
_cell.angle_beta   90.00
_cell.angle_gamma   90.00
#
_symmetry.space_group_name_H-M   'P 1'
#
loop_
_entity.id
_entity.type
_entity.pdbx_description
1 polymer ?
#
loop_
_entity_poly.entity_id
_entity_poly.type
_entity_poly.pdbx_seq_one_letter_code
_entity_poly.pdbx_strand_id
1 'polypeptide(L)' 'MFVCQNQPCGAQWSPDEVEIRNEGQGPLFRCPLCGARNPLEARPGPDGAPRYRQVSHAPAPSAPARRPGPPPPRGRKRH' A
#
# COMPACT_ATOMS: atom_id res chain seq x y z
N MET A 1 -16.71 2.43 -0.58
CA MET A 1 -16.21 3.22 0.56
C MET A 1 -14.70 3.24 0.52
N PHE A 2 -14.10 4.42 0.60
CA PHE A 2 -12.68 4.64 0.74
C PHE A 2 -12.39 5.39 2.04
N VAL A 3 -11.21 5.19 2.61
CA VAL A 3 -10.80 5.80 3.88
C VAL A 3 -9.47 6.49 3.68
N CYS A 4 -9.35 7.75 4.08
CA CYS A 4 -8.08 8.45 4.04
C CYS A 4 -7.08 7.79 5.00
N GLN A 5 -5.97 7.29 4.46
CA GLN A 5 -4.95 6.54 5.20
C GLN A 5 -3.94 7.44 5.93
N ASN A 6 -4.03 8.76 5.71
CA ASN A 6 -3.33 9.72 6.56
C ASN A 6 -3.95 9.66 7.97
N GLN A 7 -3.21 9.12 8.94
CA GLN A 7 -3.69 8.89 10.31
C GLN A 7 -4.38 10.11 10.98
N PRO A 8 -3.89 11.35 10.86
CA PRO A 8 -4.61 12.50 11.45
C PRO A 8 -5.93 12.84 10.75
N CYS A 9 -6.20 12.30 9.56
CA CYS A 9 -7.42 12.61 8.81
C CYS A 9 -8.50 11.53 8.97
N GLY A 10 -8.20 10.27 8.62
CA GLY A 10 -9.14 9.14 8.79
C GLY A 10 -10.51 9.26 8.09
N ALA A 11 -10.74 10.29 7.29
CA ALA A 11 -12.04 10.58 6.69
C ALA A 11 -12.50 9.49 5.71
N GLN A 12 -13.82 9.26 5.67
CA GLN A 12 -14.44 8.25 4.81
C GLN A 12 -15.10 8.94 3.61
N TRP A 13 -15.03 8.30 2.45
CA TRP A 13 -15.52 8.84 1.19
C TRP A 13 -16.24 7.77 0.37
N SER A 14 -17.31 8.16 -0.31
CA SER A 14 -17.89 7.36 -1.38
C SER A 14 -17.02 7.47 -2.64
N PRO A 15 -16.99 6.44 -3.51
CA PRO A 15 -16.25 6.50 -4.77
C PRO A 15 -16.65 7.68 -5.66
N ASP A 16 -17.91 8.10 -5.58
CA ASP A 16 -18.48 9.21 -6.35
C ASP A 16 -18.12 10.60 -5.79
N GLU A 17 -17.63 10.67 -4.55
CA GLU A 17 -17.23 11.92 -3.88
C GLU A 17 -15.77 12.29 -4.09
N VAL A 18 -14.97 11.38 -4.68
CA VAL A 18 -13.54 11.57 -4.87
C VAL A 18 -13.15 11.38 -6.32
N GLU A 19 -12.20 12.19 -6.76
CA GLU A 19 -11.65 12.05 -8.09
C GLU A 19 -10.52 11.01 -8.09
N ILE A 20 -10.69 9.97 -8.91
CA ILE A 20 -9.69 8.93 -9.11
C ILE A 20 -8.82 9.30 -10.31
N ARG A 21 -7.51 9.44 -10.08
CA ARG A 21 -6.51 9.75 -11.10
C ARG A 21 -5.45 8.67 -11.16
N ASN A 22 -4.85 8.48 -12.33
CA ASN A 22 -3.65 7.65 -12.47
C ASN A 22 -2.43 8.57 -12.62
N GLU A 23 -1.60 8.65 -11.57
CA GLU A 23 -0.39 9.49 -11.55
C GLU A 23 0.88 8.69 -11.93
N GLY A 24 0.74 7.60 -12.69
CA GLY A 24 1.86 6.77 -13.18
C GLY A 24 2.25 5.60 -12.28
N GLN A 25 1.63 5.46 -11.11
CA GLN A 25 1.85 4.36 -10.15
C GLN A 25 0.58 3.51 -9.94
N GLY A 26 -0.44 3.71 -10.78
CA GLY A 26 -1.77 3.13 -10.61
C GLY A 26 -2.81 4.19 -10.22
N PRO A 27 -4.09 3.78 -10.15
CA PRO A 27 -5.17 4.67 -9.77
C PRO A 27 -5.04 5.04 -8.29
N LEU A 28 -5.27 6.30 -7.97
CA LEU A 28 -5.31 6.81 -6.61
C LEU A 28 -6.35 7.91 -6.53
N PHE A 29 -6.86 8.18 -5.34
CA PHE A 29 -7.61 9.41 -5.08
C PHE A 29 -6.83 10.30 -4.12
N ARG A 30 -7.05 11.61 -4.23
CA ARG A 30 -6.53 12.58 -3.26
C ARG A 30 -7.65 12.93 -2.29
N CYS A 31 -7.37 12.85 -0.99
CA CYS A 31 -8.34 13.19 0.04
C CYS A 31 -8.71 14.69 -0.07
N PRO A 32 -10.00 15.05 -0.26
CA PRO A 32 -10.42 16.45 -0.36
C PRO A 32 -10.11 17.28 0.89
N LEU A 33 -10.00 16.65 2.07
CA LEU A 33 -9.76 17.35 3.34
C LEU A 33 -8.28 17.65 3.62
N CYS A 34 -7.37 16.72 3.29
CA CYS A 34 -5.95 16.86 3.67
C CYS A 34 -4.97 16.72 2.49
N GLY A 35 -5.46 16.47 1.27
CA GLY A 35 -4.63 16.29 0.08
C GLY A 35 -3.84 14.98 0.03
N ALA A 36 -3.95 14.11 1.04
CA ALA A 36 -3.22 12.85 1.09
C ALA A 36 -3.59 11.93 -0.09
N ARG A 37 -2.57 11.26 -0.64
CA ARG A 37 -2.72 10.28 -1.73
C ARG A 37 -3.13 8.94 -1.14
N ASN A 38 -4.19 8.36 -1.71
CA ASN A 38 -4.74 7.09 -1.28
C ASN A 38 -4.78 6.15 -2.49
N PRO A 39 -3.87 5.17 -2.57
CA PRO A 39 -3.78 4.28 -3.72
C PRO A 39 -4.97 3.33 -3.79
N LEU A 40 -5.37 3.03 -5.03
CA LEU A 40 -6.45 2.14 -5.40
C LEU A 40 -5.91 1.07 -6.36
N GLU A 41 -6.63 -0.03 -6.48
CA GLU A 41 -6.46 -1.06 -7.50
C GLU A 41 -7.70 -1.05 -8.40
N ALA A 42 -7.49 -0.97 -9.72
CA ALA A 42 -8.56 -1.14 -10.69
C ALA A 42 -8.75 -2.62 -11.00
N ARG A 43 -10.01 -3.09 -10.92
CA ARG A 43 -10.41 -4.45 -11.25
C ARG A 43 -11.44 -4.41 -12.36
N PRO A 44 -11.39 -5.34 -13.33
CA PRO A 44 -12.43 -5.42 -14.35
C PRO A 44 -13.77 -5.73 -13.67
N GLY A 45 -14.75 -4.85 -13.87
CA GLY A 45 -16.13 -5.07 -13.46
C GLY A 45 -16.88 -5.96 -14.46
N PRO A 46 -17.98 -6.58 -14.04
CA PRO A 46 -18.81 -7.43 -14.91
C PRO A 46 -19.43 -6.64 -16.08
N ASP A 47 -19.63 -5.34 -15.91
CA ASP A 47 -20.23 -4.43 -16.90
C ASP A 47 -19.18 -3.78 -17.82
N GLY A 48 -17.92 -4.21 -17.75
CA GLY A 48 -16.78 -3.59 -18.46
C GLY A 48 -16.25 -2.31 -17.81
N ALA A 49 -16.97 -1.73 -16.84
CA ALA A 49 -16.49 -0.60 -16.05
C ALA A 49 -15.44 -1.04 -15.00
N PRO A 50 -14.32 -0.28 -14.82
CA PRO A 50 -13.35 -0.58 -13.79
C PRO A 50 -13.94 -0.35 -12.41
N ARG A 51 -13.90 -1.37 -11.55
CA ARG A 51 -14.21 -1.26 -10.12
C ARG A 51 -12.94 -0.95 -9.36
N TYR A 52 -12.97 0.07 -8.51
CA TYR A 52 -11.82 0.46 -7.72
C TYR A 52 -11.91 -0.09 -6.30
N ARG A 53 -10.80 -0.67 -5.83
CA ARG A 53 -10.64 -1.14 -4.46
C ARG A 53 -9.49 -0.41 -3.81
N GLN A 54 -9.69 0.10 -2.60
CA GLN A 54 -8.60 0.74 -1.88
C GLN A 54 -7.58 -0.28 -1.38
N VAL A 55 -6.30 0.02 -1.60
CA VAL A 55 -5.19 -0.79 -1.10
C VAL A 55 -4.56 -0.07 0.09
N SER A 56 -4.33 -0.80 1.18
CA SER A 56 -3.69 -0.25 2.37
C SER A 56 -2.22 0.03 2.09
N HIS A 57 -1.77 1.22 2.46
CA HIS A 57 -0.38 1.58 2.70
C HIS A 57 0.04 0.98 4.04
N ALA A 58 -0.24 -0.30 4.26
CA ALA A 58 0.59 -1.03 5.20
C ALA A 58 2.01 -0.90 4.64
N PRO A 59 3.03 -0.61 5.47
CA PRO A 59 4.39 -0.85 5.01
C PRO A 59 4.35 -2.29 4.49
N ALA A 60 4.64 -2.49 3.20
CA ALA A 60 5.06 -3.81 2.76
C ALA A 60 6.05 -4.25 3.83
N PRO A 61 5.91 -5.44 4.46
CA PRO A 61 6.92 -5.89 5.39
C PRO A 61 8.23 -5.73 4.63
N SER A 62 9.04 -4.78 5.07
CA SER A 62 10.34 -4.51 4.51
C SER A 62 10.96 -5.88 4.38
N ALA A 63 11.35 -6.25 3.16
CA ALA A 63 11.89 -7.56 2.82
C ALA A 63 12.66 -8.10 4.03
N PRO A 64 12.35 -9.31 4.53
CA PRO A 64 12.77 -9.75 5.85
C PRO A 64 14.24 -9.42 5.99
N ALA A 65 14.56 -8.54 6.95
CA ALA A 65 15.92 -8.15 7.26
C ALA A 65 16.74 -9.43 7.22
N ARG A 66 17.65 -9.52 6.23
CA ARG A 66 18.49 -10.70 6.01
C ARG A 66 19.03 -11.09 7.38
N ARG A 67 18.55 -12.22 7.93
CA ARG A 67 19.04 -12.74 9.20
C ARG A 67 20.56 -12.79 9.05
N PRO A 68 21.37 -12.16 9.93
CA PRO A 68 22.79 -12.43 9.90
C PRO A 68 22.94 -13.94 10.07
N GLY A 69 23.57 -14.59 9.10
CA GLY A 69 23.80 -16.03 9.13
C GLY A 69 24.53 -16.42 10.42
N PRO A 70 24.37 -17.67 10.88
CA PRO A 70 25.09 -18.12 12.07
C PRO A 70 26.60 -17.91 11.88
N PRO A 71 27.33 -17.48 12.93
CA PRO A 71 28.78 -17.30 12.83
C PRO A 71 29.45 -18.62 12.43
N PRO A 72 30.55 -18.57 11.66
CA PRO A 72 31.25 -19.77 11.23
C PRO A 72 31.74 -20.57 12.46
N PRO A 73 31.75 -21.92 12.39
CA PRO A 73 32.21 -22.74 13.50
C PRO A 73 33.68 -22.43 13.79
N ARG A 74 33.98 -22.09 15.05
CA ARG A 74 35.36 -21.91 15.53
C ARG A 74 36.12 -23.22 15.32
N GLY A 75 37.19 -23.15 14.53
CA GLY A 75 38.03 -24.28 14.18
C GLY A 75 38.52 -25.04 15.42
N ARG A 76 38.33 -26.37 15.40
CA ARG A 76 39.01 -27.29 16.32
C ARG A 76 40.51 -27.19 16.05
N LYS A 77 41.28 -26.70 17.02
CA LYS A 77 42.73 -26.95 17.05
C LYS A 77 42.93 -28.46 17.14
N ARG A 78 43.59 -29.05 16.13
CA ARG A 78 44.17 -30.39 16.24
C ARG A 78 45.33 -30.29 17.22
N HIS A 79 45.29 -31.13 18.26
CA HIS A 79 46.45 -31.52 19.05
C HIS A 79 47.13 -32.70 18.36
#